data_AF-A0A2N7XBJ7-F1
#
_entry.id   AF-A0A2N7XBJ7-F1
#
_cell.length_a   1.000
_cell.length_b   1.000
_cell.length_c   1.000
_cell.angle_alpha   90.00
_cell.angle_beta   90.00
_cell.angle_gamma   90.00
#
_symmetry.space_group_name_H-M   'P 1'
#
loop_
_entity.id
_entity.type
_entity.pdbx_description
1 polymer ?
#
loop_
_entity_poly.entity_id
_entity_poly.type
_entity_poly.pdbx_seq_one_letter_code
_entity_poly.pdbx_strand_id
1 'polypeptide(L)'
;LNDVVLALASGVVRRYLLQHGTLPAKSLTAAVPISLREEGNTEANNQVFGMICSIATNIADPKARLEAIIAQSTKSKEMSHPLRALMPQVSNI
;
A
#
# COMPACT_ATOMS: atom_id res chain seq x y z
N LEU A 1 11.28 0.63 -2.97
CA LEU A 1 11.31 -0.79 -2.57
C LEU A 1 9.91 -1.36 -2.32
N ASN A 2 9.13 -0.78 -1.39
CA ASN A 2 7.79 -1.27 -1.06
C ASN A 2 6.87 -1.44 -2.28
N ASP A 3 6.89 -0.50 -3.22
CA ASP A 3 6.03 -0.54 -4.42
C ASP A 3 6.39 -1.71 -5.35
N VAL A 4 7.68 -2.07 -5.42
CA VAL A 4 8.16 -3.23 -6.18
C VAL A 4 7.69 -4.53 -5.53
N VAL A 5 7.82 -4.63 -4.20
CA VAL A 5 7.33 -5.81 -3.43
C VAL A 5 5.82 -5.97 -3.61
N LEU A 6 5.07 -4.87 -3.55
CA LEU A 6 3.63 -4.87 -3.74
C LEU A 6 3.24 -5.26 -5.18
N ALA A 7 3.97 -4.79 -6.19
CA ALA A 7 3.78 -5.18 -7.58
C ALA A 7 4.07 -6.67 -7.82
N LEU A 8 5.12 -7.22 -7.18
CA LEU A 8 5.41 -8.65 -7.22
C LEU A 8 4.28 -9.47 -6.58
N ALA A 9 3.83 -9.09 -5.39
CA ALA A 9 2.71 -9.74 -4.71
C ALA A 9 1.43 -9.70 -5.55
N SER A 10 1.09 -8.54 -6.13
CA SER A 10 0.00 -8.41 -7.09
C SER A 10 0.13 -9.35 -8.30
N GLY A 11 1.35 -9.46 -8.85
CA GLY A 11 1.67 -10.37 -9.94
C GLY A 11 1.41 -11.84 -9.59
N VAL A 12 1.82 -12.27 -8.40
CA VAL A 12 1.60 -13.62 -7.89
C VAL A 12 0.10 -13.90 -7.72
N VAL A 13 -0.62 -13.02 -7.04
CA VAL A 13 -2.06 -13.19 -6.79
C VAL A 13 -2.86 -13.16 -8.10
N ARG A 14 -2.55 -12.25 -9.03
CA ARG A 14 -3.19 -12.21 -10.35
C ARG A 14 -3.02 -13.53 -11.09
N ARG A 15 -1.80 -14.09 -11.10
CA ARG A 15 -1.52 -15.36 -11.78
C ARG A 15 -2.32 -16.50 -11.16
N TYR A 16 -2.37 -16.57 -9.83
CA TYR A 16 -3.17 -17.56 -9.12
C TYR A 16 -4.65 -17.47 -9.48
N LEU A 17 -5.25 -16.27 -9.44
CA LEU A 17 -6.67 -16.08 -9.76
C LEU A 17 -7.00 -16.37 -11.23
N LEU A 18 -6.09 -16.05 -12.15
CA LEU A 18 -6.26 -16.40 -13.56
C LEU A 18 -6.25 -17.91 -13.79
N GLN A 19 -5.34 -18.63 -13.13
CA GLN A 19 -5.28 -20.10 -13.24
C GLN A 19 -6.57 -20.76 -12.77
N HIS A 20 -7.32 -20.12 -11.87
CA HIS A 20 -8.58 -20.63 -11.34
C HIS A 20 -9.82 -20.00 -12.03
N GLY A 21 -9.65 -19.15 -13.04
CA GLY A 21 -10.77 -18.46 -13.69
C GLY A 21 -11.52 -17.49 -12.78
N THR A 22 -10.90 -17.03 -11.70
CA THR A 22 -11.52 -16.20 -10.64
C THR A 22 -10.94 -14.78 -10.56
N LEU A 23 -10.18 -14.34 -11.56
CA LEU A 23 -9.68 -12.96 -11.59
C LEU A 23 -10.84 -11.97 -11.73
N PRO A 24 -11.08 -11.08 -10.75
CA PRO A 24 -12.14 -10.08 -10.86
C PRO A 24 -11.78 -9.00 -11.90
N ALA A 25 -12.81 -8.38 -12.49
CA ALA A 25 -12.65 -7.26 -13.42
C ALA A 25 -12.07 -6.00 -12.74
N LYS A 26 -12.45 -5.78 -11.47
CA LYS A 26 -11.87 -4.72 -10.63
C LYS A 26 -10.60 -5.22 -9.96
N SER A 27 -9.64 -4.33 -9.75
CA SER A 27 -8.45 -4.66 -8.96
C SER A 27 -8.83 -5.09 -7.54
N LEU A 28 -8.05 -6.02 -6.98
CA LEU A 28 -8.02 -6.25 -5.55
C LEU A 28 -7.47 -5.02 -4.81
N THR A 29 -7.79 -4.94 -3.52
CA THR A 29 -7.25 -3.98 -2.57
C THR A 29 -6.40 -4.69 -1.51
N ALA A 30 -5.41 -3.99 -0.97
CA ALA A 30 -4.58 -4.46 0.13
C ALA A 30 -4.48 -3.39 1.22
N ALA A 31 -4.40 -3.84 2.47
CA ALA A 31 -3.99 -3.02 3.59
C ALA A 31 -2.46 -3.01 3.66
N VAL A 32 -1.86 -1.83 3.51
CA VAL A 32 -0.41 -1.62 3.53
C VAL A 32 -0.08 -0.71 4.71
N PRO A 33 0.63 -1.22 5.74
CA PRO A 33 1.05 -0.40 6.86
C PRO A 33 2.13 0.58 6.41
N ILE A 34 2.02 1.83 6.87
CA ILE A 34 3.03 2.87 6.70
C ILE A 34 3.51 3.37 8.07
N SER A 35 4.80 3.71 8.14
CA SER A 35 5.38 4.32 9.34
C SER A 35 5.04 5.82 9.36
N LEU A 36 4.51 6.28 10.48
CA LEU A 36 4.28 7.70 10.75
C LEU A 36 5.40 8.31 11.61
N ARG A 37 6.38 7.49 12.01
CA ARG A 37 7.56 7.90 12.77
C ARG A 37 8.36 8.95 12.02
N GLU A 38 8.73 10.01 12.72
CA GLU A 38 9.69 11.00 12.24
C GLU A 38 11.12 10.43 12.22
N GLU A 39 11.93 10.94 11.31
CA GLU A 39 13.33 10.53 11.19
C GLU A 39 14.07 10.80 12.51
N GLY A 40 14.81 9.81 13.01
CA GLY A 40 15.52 9.90 14.29
C GLY A 40 14.68 9.61 15.55
N ASN A 41 13.36 9.44 15.47
CA ASN A 41 12.55 9.04 16.64
C ASN A 41 12.82 7.57 17.02
N THR A 42 13.33 7.32 18.24
CA THR A 42 13.69 5.99 18.77
C THR A 42 12.72 5.44 19.82
N GLU A 43 11.58 6.09 20.06
CA GLU A 43 10.59 5.69 21.07
C GLU A 43 10.00 4.31 20.79
N ALA A 44 9.85 3.48 21.82
CA ALA A 44 9.26 2.15 21.73
C ALA A 44 7.72 2.19 21.81
N ASN A 45 7.07 2.81 20.82
CA ASN A 45 5.62 2.93 20.69
C ASN A 45 5.14 2.60 19.26
N ASN A 46 3.83 2.40 19.10
CA ASN A 46 3.23 2.07 17.82
C ASN A 46 2.88 3.36 17.04
N GLN A 47 3.67 3.66 16.01
CA GLN A 47 3.46 4.81 15.11
C GLN A 47 3.19 4.33 13.69
N VAL A 48 2.15 3.51 13.54
CA VAL A 48 1.76 2.90 12.26
C VAL A 48 0.38 3.39 11.83
N PHE A 49 0.20 3.56 10.52
CA PHE A 49 -1.11 3.79 9.91
C PHE A 49 -1.37 2.80 8.79
N GLY A 50 -2.62 2.32 8.71
CA GLY A 50 -3.04 1.40 7.67
C GLY A 50 -3.56 2.15 6.45
N MET A 51 -2.93 1.95 5.30
CA MET A 51 -3.39 2.49 4.02
C MET A 51 -4.09 1.39 3.22
N ILE A 52 -5.31 1.64 2.75
CA ILE A 52 -5.97 0.76 1.78
C ILE A 52 -5.63 1.24 0.37
N CYS A 53 -4.97 0.41 -0.43
CA CYS A 53 -4.66 0.72 -1.82
C CYS A 53 -5.09 -0.37 -2.79
N SER A 54 -5.47 0.04 -4.00
CA SER A 54 -5.60 -0.87 -5.13
C SER A 54 -4.23 -1.39 -5.52
N ILE A 55 -4.11 -2.71 -5.74
CA ILE A 55 -2.85 -3.37 -6.13
C ILE A 55 -2.80 -3.71 -7.62
N ALA A 56 -3.66 -3.11 -8.44
CA ALA A 56 -3.69 -3.24 -9.90
C ALA A 56 -3.67 -4.69 -10.45
N THR A 57 -4.37 -5.65 -9.81
CA THR A 57 -4.44 -7.04 -10.30
C THR A 57 -5.14 -7.19 -11.64
N ASN A 58 -5.96 -6.21 -12.03
CA ASN A 58 -6.63 -6.14 -13.32
C ASN A 58 -5.69 -5.69 -14.46
N ILE A 59 -4.48 -5.19 -14.17
CA ILE A 59 -3.50 -4.78 -15.18
C ILE A 59 -2.59 -5.98 -15.53
N ALA A 60 -2.60 -6.36 -16.81
CA ALA A 60 -1.84 -7.52 -17.30
C ALA A 60 -0.35 -7.23 -17.42
N ASP A 61 -0.01 -6.10 -18.04
CA ASP A 61 1.37 -5.70 -18.27
C ASP A 61 2.09 -5.41 -16.95
N PRO A 62 3.22 -6.08 -16.63
CA PRO A 62 3.92 -5.90 -15.36
C PRO A 62 4.46 -4.48 -15.17
N LYS A 63 4.88 -3.80 -16.23
CA LYS A 63 5.40 -2.43 -16.16
C LYS A 63 4.28 -1.44 -15.84
N ALA A 64 3.19 -1.46 -16.59
CA ALA A 64 2.03 -0.61 -16.37
C ALA A 64 1.40 -0.84 -14.98
N ARG A 65 1.41 -2.09 -14.49
CA ARG A 65 0.97 -2.40 -13.13
C ARG A 65 1.87 -1.79 -12.07
N LEU A 66 3.19 -1.86 -12.23
CA LEU A 66 4.13 -1.23 -11.31
C LEU A 66 3.93 0.30 -11.32
N GLU A 67 3.81 0.91 -12.49
CA GLU A 67 3.55 2.35 -12.64
C GLU A 67 2.25 2.77 -11.94
N ALA A 68 1.17 2.00 -12.10
CA ALA A 68 -0.10 2.25 -11.42
C ALA A 68 0.02 2.14 -9.89
N ILE A 69 0.75 1.14 -9.40
CA ILE A 69 1.00 0.96 -7.96
C ILE A 69 1.84 2.11 -7.40
N ILE A 70 2.89 2.55 -8.11
CA ILE A 70 3.71 3.69 -7.71
C ILE A 70 2.86 4.96 -7.63
N ALA A 71 2.07 5.25 -8.66
CA ALA A 71 1.19 6.43 -8.67
C ALA A 71 0.22 6.45 -7.48
N GLN A 72 -0.40 5.29 -7.18
CA GLN A 72 -1.32 5.16 -6.05
C GLN A 72 -0.61 5.29 -4.69
N SER A 73 0.57 4.69 -4.56
CA SER A 73 1.39 4.73 -3.34
C SER A 73 1.87 6.16 -3.04
N THR A 74 2.33 6.90 -4.06
CA THR A 74 2.72 8.31 -3.92
C THR A 74 1.56 9.16 -3.42
N LYS A 75 0.40 9.08 -4.09
CA LYS A 75 -0.80 9.82 -3.67
C LYS A 75 -1.20 9.51 -2.23
N SER A 76 -1.08 8.25 -1.83
CA SER A 76 -1.50 7.83 -0.50
C SER A 76 -0.48 8.21 0.59
N LYS A 77 0.82 8.29 0.26
CA LYS A 77 1.84 8.86 1.15
C LYS A 77 1.64 10.36 1.34
N GLU A 78 1.26 11.12 0.32
CA GLU A 78 0.90 12.53 0.45
C GLU A 78 -0.27 12.71 1.44
N MET A 79 -1.29 11.85 1.36
CA MET A 79 -2.42 11.84 2.30
C MET A 79 -2.02 11.46 3.74
N SER A 80 -0.87 10.82 3.95
CA SER A 80 -0.37 10.49 5.29
C SER A 80 0.25 11.69 6.01
N HIS A 81 0.67 12.72 5.27
CA HIS A 81 1.38 13.86 5.85
C HIS A 81 0.52 14.66 6.85
N PRO A 82 -0.76 14.99 6.55
CA PRO A 82 -1.67 15.58 7.53
C PRO A 82 -1.96 14.65 8.73
N LEU A 83 -1.96 13.33 8.51
CA LEU A 83 -2.20 12.36 9.58
C LEU A 83 -1.04 12.30 10.58
N ARG A 84 0.22 12.48 10.14
CA ARG A 84 1.38 12.60 11.04
C ARG A 84 1.19 13.73 12.05
N ALA A 85 0.64 14.87 11.63
CA ALA A 85 0.36 16.01 12.50
C ALA A 85 -0.75 15.74 13.53
N LEU A 86 -1.64 14.77 13.28
CA LEU A 86 -2.77 14.40 14.14
C LEU A 86 -2.46 13.23 15.09
N MET A 87 -1.42 12.44 14.80
CA MET A 87 -1.01 11.30 15.63
C MET A 87 -0.63 11.59 17.09
N PRO A 88 0.00 12.72 17.47
CA PRO A 88 0.38 12.93 18.86
C PRO A 88 -0.81 12.97 19.84
N GLN A 89 -2.05 13.03 19.34
CA GLN A 89 -3.26 13.07 20.17
C GLN A 89 -3.92 11.70 20.43
N VAL A 90 -3.55 10.65 19.69
CA VAL A 90 -4.22 9.33 19.80
C VAL A 90 -3.45 8.35 20.69
N SER A 91 -2.18 8.62 20.99
CA SER A 91 -1.35 7.77 21.85
C SER A 91 -1.66 7.89 23.36
N ASN A 92 -2.65 8.71 23.75
CA ASN A 92 -3.03 9.01 25.13
C ASN A 92 -4.44 8.50 25.51
N ILE A 93 -4.99 7.53 24.77
CA ILE A 93 -6.25 6.85 25.12
C ILE A 93 -5.99 5.35 25.30
#